data_AF-A0A1S3JYZ9-F1
#
_entry.id   AF-A0A1S3JYZ9-F1
#
_cell.length_a   1.000
_cell.length_b   1.000
_cell.length_c   1.000
_cell.angle_alpha   90.00
_cell.angle_beta   90.00
_cell.angle_gamma   90.00
#
_symmetry.space_group_name_H-M   'P 1'
#
loop_
_entity.id
_entity.type
_entity.pdbx_description
1 polymer ?
#
loop_
_entity_poly.entity_id
_entity_poly.type
_entity_poly.pdbx_seq_one_letter_code
_entity_poly.pdbx_strand_id
1 'polypeptide(L)'
;MARKVFCAAYKEGLYGPKYVWIVLAGFTSRWWMDPPEDTEDIDCSPEELQEAFTYAFGTDIPELTSGQGDTVAGLKPEEYLTEYNKARNTTYARFHGYAYDGVWAIALAVQKLLRVYKGSLPLPKDNPTPFMSELFELMMNTTSFKGVTVQ
;
A
#
# COMPACT_ATOMS: atom_id res chain seq x y z
N MET A 1 -6.56 12.14 16.39
CA MET A 1 -5.30 12.89 16.62
C MET A 1 -5.14 14.08 15.66
N ALA A 2 -5.20 13.89 14.33
CA ALA A 2 -5.04 14.98 13.36
C ALA A 2 -6.00 16.17 13.60
N ARG A 3 -7.29 15.90 13.84
CA ARG A 3 -8.29 16.93 14.17
C ARG A 3 -7.88 17.82 15.35
N LYS A 4 -7.33 17.24 16.42
CA LYS A 4 -6.84 18.00 17.60
C LYS A 4 -5.67 18.92 17.25
N VAL A 5 -4.71 18.41 16.48
CA VAL A 5 -3.52 19.19 16.07
C VAL A 5 -3.92 20.36 15.19
N PHE A 6 -4.76 20.13 14.18
CA PHE A 6 -5.21 21.20 13.29
C PHE A 6 -6.15 22.20 13.98
N CYS A 7 -6.98 21.76 14.92
CA CYS A 7 -7.78 22.67 15.74
C CYS A 7 -6.89 23.58 16.61
N ALA A 8 -5.84 23.01 17.23
CA ALA A 8 -4.88 23.82 17.98
C ALA A 8 -4.12 24.79 17.06
N ALA A 9 -3.67 24.33 15.89
CA ALA A 9 -3.00 25.18 14.90
C ALA A 9 -3.89 26.34 14.43
N TYR A 10 -5.19 26.10 14.24
CA TYR A 10 -6.15 27.14 13.92
C TYR A 10 -6.18 28.22 15.01
N LYS A 11 -6.36 27.80 16.27
CA LYS A 11 -6.46 28.70 17.44
C LYS A 11 -5.17 29.51 17.67
N GLU A 12 -4.02 28.97 17.31
CA GLU A 12 -2.72 29.65 17.39
C GLU A 12 -2.37 30.47 16.13
N GLY A 13 -3.25 30.52 15.12
CA GLY A 13 -3.00 31.28 13.89
C GLY A 13 -1.94 30.66 12.97
N LEU A 14 -1.67 29.35 13.09
CA LEU A 14 -0.68 28.59 12.32
C LEU A 14 -1.28 28.03 11.02
N TYR A 15 -1.87 28.91 10.21
CA TYR A 15 -2.52 28.57 8.94
C TYR A 15 -2.43 29.73 7.94
N GLY A 16 -2.90 29.49 6.71
CA GLY A 16 -2.79 30.46 5.62
C GLY A 16 -1.46 30.35 4.87
N PRO A 17 -1.18 31.26 3.92
CA PRO A 17 -0.12 31.11 2.92
C PRO A 17 1.32 31.15 3.49
N LYS A 18 1.48 31.46 4.77
CA LYS A 18 2.78 31.46 5.47
C LYS A 18 3.16 30.08 6.04
N TYR A 19 2.22 29.14 6.11
CA TYR A 19 2.42 27.84 6.71
C TYR A 19 2.03 26.74 5.72
N VAL A 20 2.89 25.73 5.61
CA VAL A 20 2.67 24.56 4.77
C VAL A 20 2.83 23.32 5.62
N TRP A 21 1.88 22.40 5.51
CA TRP A 21 1.89 21.12 6.23
C TRP A 21 2.35 20.00 5.31
N ILE A 22 3.14 19.06 5.83
CA ILE A 22 3.41 17.78 5.16
C ILE A 22 2.85 16.69 6.06
N VAL A 23 1.88 15.94 5.53
CA VAL A 23 1.13 14.93 6.29
C VAL A 23 1.10 13.60 5.55
N LEU A 24 0.81 12.53 6.27
CA LEU A 24 0.52 11.23 5.67
C LEU A 24 -0.95 11.24 5.21
N ALA A 25 -1.20 10.91 3.94
CA ALA A 25 -2.53 10.99 3.31
C ALA A 25 -3.40 9.73 3.55
N GLY A 26 -3.17 9.00 4.63
CA GLY A 26 -3.89 7.76 4.97
C GLY A 26 -5.30 7.96 5.53
N PHE A 27 -5.87 9.17 5.46
CA PHE A 27 -7.18 9.46 6.00
C PHE A 27 -8.30 9.13 5.01
N THR A 28 -9.46 8.75 5.53
CA THR A 28 -10.67 8.57 4.71
C THR A 28 -11.07 9.89 4.07
N SER A 29 -11.85 9.81 2.98
CA SER A 29 -12.43 10.99 2.36
C SER A 29 -13.22 11.79 3.40
N ARG A 30 -12.98 13.11 3.46
CA ARG A 30 -13.65 14.05 4.38
C ARG A 30 -13.47 13.74 5.88
N TRP A 31 -12.35 13.14 6.28
CA TRP A 31 -12.02 12.82 7.68
C TRP A 31 -12.14 13.98 8.68
N TRP A 32 -12.04 15.23 8.21
CA TRP A 32 -12.19 16.43 9.04
C TRP A 32 -13.66 16.83 9.28
N MET A 33 -14.57 16.43 8.37
CA MET A 33 -16.01 16.70 8.44
C MET A 33 -16.76 15.59 9.17
N ASP A 34 -16.47 14.34 8.83
CA ASP A 34 -17.20 13.15 9.30
C ASP A 34 -16.26 12.27 10.15
N PRO A 35 -15.98 12.64 11.41
CA PRO A 35 -15.15 11.82 12.27
C PRO A 35 -15.85 10.49 12.60
N PRO A 36 -15.09 9.39 12.72
CA PRO A 36 -15.58 8.16 13.35
C PRO A 36 -16.23 8.42 14.72
N GLU A 37 -17.23 7.61 15.10
CA GLU A 37 -17.98 7.78 16.36
C GLU A 37 -17.10 7.76 17.63
N ASP A 38 -15.92 7.13 17.56
CA ASP A 38 -14.93 7.03 18.63
C ASP A 38 -13.94 8.20 18.68
N THR A 39 -14.12 9.21 17.83
CA THR A 39 -13.22 10.37 17.81
C THR A 39 -13.62 11.37 18.88
N GLU A 40 -12.69 11.71 19.77
CA GLU A 40 -12.90 12.77 20.76
C GLU A 40 -13.37 14.08 20.12
N ASP A 41 -14.37 14.69 20.75
CA ASP A 41 -14.86 16.01 20.37
C ASP A 41 -13.76 17.06 20.47
N ILE A 42 -13.77 17.96 19.50
CA ILE A 42 -12.88 19.11 19.44
C ILE A 42 -13.71 20.38 19.35
N ASP A 43 -13.22 21.43 19.98
CA ASP A 43 -13.83 22.76 19.93
C ASP A 43 -13.35 23.53 18.69
N CYS A 44 -13.53 22.91 17.51
CA CYS A 44 -13.41 23.57 16.22
C CYS A 44 -14.44 23.03 15.22
N SER A 45 -14.97 23.88 14.34
CA SER A 45 -15.87 23.49 13.26
C SER A 45 -15.12 22.80 12.10
N PRO A 46 -15.84 22.07 11.21
CA PRO A 46 -15.24 21.52 10.00
C PRO A 46 -14.58 22.57 9.11
N GLU A 47 -15.13 23.79 9.05
CA GLU A 47 -14.59 24.92 8.28
C GLU A 47 -13.27 25.43 8.88
N GLU A 48 -13.20 25.56 10.21
CA GLU A 48 -11.98 25.98 10.91
C GLU A 48 -10.86 24.95 10.72
N LEU A 49 -11.18 23.66 10.81
CA LEU A 49 -10.23 22.60 10.47
C LEU A 49 -9.77 22.70 9.01
N GLN A 50 -10.71 22.88 8.08
CA GLN A 50 -10.40 23.01 6.66
C GLN A 50 -9.48 24.19 6.38
N GLU A 51 -9.73 25.33 7.02
CA GLU A 51 -8.86 26.49 6.93
C GLU A 51 -7.44 26.18 7.45
N ALA A 52 -7.34 25.45 8.56
CA ALA A 52 -6.06 25.08 9.17
C ALA A 52 -5.19 24.17 8.29
N PHE A 53 -5.79 23.22 7.56
CA PHE A 53 -5.04 22.27 6.73
C PHE A 53 -5.06 22.60 5.22
N THR A 54 -5.68 23.71 4.78
CA THR A 54 -5.81 24.07 3.34
C THR A 54 -4.49 23.99 2.57
N TYR A 55 -3.37 24.36 3.18
CA TYR A 55 -2.03 24.33 2.58
C TYR A 55 -1.23 23.07 2.95
N ALA A 56 -1.88 21.91 3.01
CA ALA A 56 -1.25 20.63 3.32
C ALA A 56 -0.90 19.82 2.05
N PHE A 57 0.32 19.30 2.02
CA PHE A 57 0.73 18.23 1.12
C PHE A 57 0.55 16.88 1.79
N GLY A 58 -0.28 16.04 1.18
CA GLY A 58 -0.42 14.63 1.56
C GLY A 58 0.62 13.77 0.85
N THR A 59 1.32 12.94 1.61
CA THR A 59 2.22 11.91 1.10
C THR A 59 1.59 10.54 1.28
N ASP A 60 1.66 9.70 0.25
CA ASP A 60 1.04 8.38 0.27
C ASP A 60 1.78 7.39 -0.61
N ILE A 61 1.44 6.11 -0.43
CA ILE A 61 1.85 5.02 -1.30
C ILE A 61 0.76 4.73 -2.36
N PRO A 62 1.13 4.66 -3.65
CA PRO A 62 0.18 4.35 -4.71
C PRO A 62 -0.28 2.89 -4.63
N GLU A 63 -1.58 2.66 -4.81
CA GLU A 63 -2.17 1.31 -4.73
C GLU A 63 -1.79 0.44 -5.94
N LEU A 64 -1.64 1.08 -7.11
CA LEU A 64 -1.23 0.47 -8.37
C LEU A 64 -0.26 1.39 -9.11
N THR A 65 0.59 0.79 -9.94
CA THR A 65 1.48 1.54 -10.83
C THR A 65 0.69 2.19 -11.98
N SER A 66 1.11 3.39 -12.38
CA SER A 66 0.68 4.03 -13.63
C SER A 66 1.49 3.57 -14.84
N GLY A 67 2.42 2.63 -14.64
CA GLY A 67 3.27 2.08 -15.69
C GLY A 67 2.47 1.43 -16.81
N GLN A 68 2.92 1.65 -18.05
CA GLN A 68 2.36 1.01 -19.24
C GLN A 68 3.11 -0.29 -19.55
N GLY A 69 2.36 -1.29 -20.00
CA GLY A 69 2.89 -2.58 -20.44
C GLY A 69 2.41 -3.74 -19.59
N ASP A 70 2.73 -4.94 -20.06
CA ASP A 70 2.26 -6.16 -19.42
C ASP A 70 3.13 -6.49 -18.21
N THR A 71 2.47 -6.83 -17.10
CA THR A 71 3.11 -7.35 -15.89
C THR A 71 3.59 -8.79 -16.10
N VAL A 72 4.26 -9.37 -15.09
CA VAL A 72 4.65 -10.79 -15.13
C VAL A 72 3.46 -11.74 -15.33
N ALA A 73 2.25 -11.31 -14.96
CA ALA A 73 1.01 -12.05 -15.15
C ALA A 73 0.44 -11.94 -16.58
N GLY A 74 1.04 -11.12 -17.46
CA GLY A 74 0.53 -10.85 -18.80
C GLY A 74 -0.69 -9.92 -18.82
N LEU A 75 -0.93 -9.18 -17.73
CA LEU A 75 -2.03 -8.22 -17.60
C LEU A 75 -1.48 -6.82 -17.36
N LYS A 76 -2.20 -5.79 -17.80
CA LYS A 76 -1.96 -4.39 -17.41
C LYS A 76 -2.57 -4.12 -16.02
N PRO A 77 -2.06 -3.13 -15.26
CA PRO A 77 -2.63 -2.77 -13.96
C PRO A 77 -4.13 -2.43 -14.00
N GLU A 78 -4.59 -1.80 -15.08
CA GLU A 78 -6.00 -1.45 -15.30
C GLU A 78 -6.90 -2.68 -15.53
N GLU A 79 -6.38 -3.68 -16.25
CA GLU A 79 -7.07 -4.95 -16.51
C GLU A 79 -7.17 -5.76 -15.21
N TYR A 80 -6.07 -5.80 -14.44
CA TYR A 80 -6.07 -6.37 -13.10
C TYR A 80 -7.10 -5.70 -12.18
N LEU A 81 -7.14 -4.36 -12.13
CA LEU A 81 -8.12 -3.63 -11.32
C LEU A 81 -9.57 -3.94 -11.73
N THR A 82 -9.81 -4.10 -13.03
CA THR A 82 -11.11 -4.52 -13.56
C THR A 82 -11.52 -5.89 -13.04
N GLU A 83 -10.62 -6.87 -13.10
CA GLU A 83 -10.89 -8.23 -12.60
C GLU A 83 -11.04 -8.29 -11.08
N TYR A 84 -10.21 -7.53 -10.35
CA TYR A 84 -10.35 -7.37 -8.90
C TYR A 84 -11.72 -6.81 -8.53
N ASN A 85 -12.20 -5.78 -9.22
CA ASN A 85 -13.50 -5.18 -8.96
C ASN A 85 -14.68 -6.11 -9.27
N LYS A 86 -14.54 -7.04 -10.23
CA LYS A 86 -15.55 -8.08 -10.49
C LYS A 86 -15.54 -9.19 -9.44
N ALA A 87 -14.37 -9.55 -8.94
CA ALA A 87 -14.20 -10.67 -8.01
C ALA A 87 -14.40 -10.28 -6.54
N ARG A 88 -14.15 -9.01 -6.17
CA ARG A 88 -14.35 -8.54 -4.80
C ARG A 88 -15.84 -8.53 -4.45
N ASN A 89 -16.11 -8.76 -3.17
CA ASN A 89 -17.45 -8.50 -2.61
C ASN A 89 -17.66 -6.98 -2.46
N THR A 90 -18.45 -6.53 -1.49
CA THR A 90 -18.75 -5.10 -1.32
C THR A 90 -17.54 -4.25 -0.91
N THR A 91 -16.58 -4.80 -0.17
CA THR A 91 -15.45 -4.03 0.40
C THR A 91 -14.27 -3.90 -0.57
N TYR A 92 -13.79 -2.67 -0.74
CA TYR A 92 -12.53 -2.38 -1.43
C TYR A 92 -11.36 -2.47 -0.44
N ALA A 93 -10.33 -3.25 -0.78
CA ALA A 93 -9.15 -3.44 0.05
C ALA A 93 -7.96 -2.70 -0.56
N ARG A 94 -7.61 -1.54 0.00
CA ARG A 94 -6.54 -0.64 -0.45
C ARG A 94 -5.22 -1.31 -0.83
N PHE A 95 -4.84 -2.40 -0.15
CA PHE A 95 -3.56 -3.10 -0.37
C PHE A 95 -3.66 -4.35 -1.27
N HIS A 96 -4.74 -4.47 -2.06
CA HIS A 96 -4.97 -5.65 -2.90
C HIS A 96 -3.83 -5.92 -3.90
N GLY A 97 -3.27 -4.87 -4.51
CA GLY A 97 -2.15 -4.98 -5.45
C GLY A 97 -0.88 -5.53 -4.80
N TYR A 98 -0.54 -5.07 -3.59
CA TYR A 98 0.62 -5.54 -2.85
C TYR A 98 0.51 -7.02 -2.46
N ALA A 99 -0.69 -7.48 -2.07
CA ALA A 99 -0.93 -8.89 -1.80
C ALA A 99 -0.77 -9.74 -3.07
N TYR A 100 -1.28 -9.24 -4.20
CA TYR A 100 -1.16 -9.91 -5.50
C TYR A 100 0.30 -10.05 -5.94
N ASP A 101 1.08 -8.98 -5.89
CA ASP A 101 2.51 -9.01 -6.21
C ASP A 101 3.31 -9.86 -5.22
N GLY A 102 2.92 -9.90 -3.94
CA GLY A 102 3.53 -10.78 -2.94
C GLY A 102 3.44 -12.26 -3.30
N VAL A 103 2.30 -12.72 -3.82
CA VAL A 103 2.14 -14.11 -4.29
C VAL A 103 3.03 -14.38 -5.51
N TRP A 104 3.11 -13.44 -6.45
CA TRP A 104 4.02 -13.56 -7.59
C TRP A 104 5.49 -13.60 -7.19
N ALA A 105 5.91 -12.78 -6.22
CA ALA A 105 7.27 -12.78 -5.72
C ALA A 105 7.66 -14.17 -5.17
N ILE A 106 6.79 -14.77 -4.34
CA ILE A 106 7.00 -16.12 -3.80
C ILE A 106 7.06 -17.15 -4.93
N ALA A 107 6.08 -17.12 -5.86
CA ALA A 107 6.01 -18.07 -6.96
C ALA A 107 7.26 -18.04 -7.85
N LEU A 108 7.77 -16.85 -8.17
CA LEU A 108 8.98 -16.67 -8.98
C LEU A 108 10.24 -17.10 -8.23
N ALA A 109 10.35 -16.82 -6.93
CA ALA A 109 11.47 -17.29 -6.12
C ALA A 109 11.49 -18.82 -6.02
N VAL A 110 10.34 -19.46 -5.82
CA VAL A 110 10.20 -20.93 -5.85
C VAL A 110 10.56 -21.47 -7.23
N GLN A 111 10.11 -20.82 -8.32
CA GLN A 111 10.47 -21.25 -9.68
C GLN A 111 11.99 -21.22 -9.89
N LYS A 112 12.68 -20.19 -9.42
CA LYS A 112 14.15 -20.11 -9.48
C LYS A 112 14.82 -21.19 -8.65
N LEU A 113 14.33 -21.42 -7.43
CA LEU A 113 14.80 -22.48 -6.55
C LEU A 113 14.74 -23.84 -7.25
N LEU A 114 13.59 -24.17 -7.87
CA LEU A 114 13.39 -25.43 -8.59
C LEU A 114 14.32 -25.60 -9.80
N ARG A 115 14.66 -24.50 -10.50
CA ARG A 115 15.62 -24.51 -11.61
C ARG A 115 17.04 -24.83 -11.15
N VAL A 116 17.48 -24.21 -10.04
CA VAL A 116 18.79 -24.48 -9.44
C VAL A 116 18.87 -25.91 -8.93
N TYR A 117 17.77 -26.40 -8.36
CA TYR A 117 17.67 -27.71 -7.74
C TYR A 117 17.46 -28.88 -8.71
N LYS A 118 17.44 -28.64 -10.03
CA LYS A 118 17.34 -29.65 -11.11
C LYS A 118 16.28 -30.74 -10.88
N GLY A 119 15.06 -30.35 -10.50
CA GLY A 119 13.82 -31.12 -10.72
C GLY A 119 13.71 -32.57 -10.19
N SER A 120 14.62 -33.05 -9.35
CA SER A 120 14.71 -34.49 -9.01
C SER A 120 14.66 -34.84 -7.53
N LEU A 121 14.54 -33.86 -6.62
CA LEU A 121 14.25 -34.16 -5.21
C LEU A 121 12.85 -33.70 -4.82
N PRO A 122 12.09 -34.52 -4.05
CA PRO A 122 10.84 -34.07 -3.46
C PRO A 122 11.09 -32.83 -2.62
N LEU A 123 10.17 -31.85 -2.69
CA LEU A 123 10.13 -30.77 -1.71
C LEU A 123 10.26 -31.38 -0.31
N PRO A 124 11.13 -30.83 0.57
CA PRO A 124 11.30 -31.36 1.91
C PRO A 124 9.91 -31.55 2.55
N LYS A 125 9.58 -32.80 2.90
CA LYS A 125 8.31 -33.11 3.58
C LYS A 125 8.35 -32.67 5.05
N ASP A 126 9.55 -32.44 5.57
CA ASP A 126 9.86 -31.97 6.92
C ASP A 126 10.28 -30.49 6.91
N ASN A 127 10.55 -29.94 8.10
CA ASN A 127 11.05 -28.57 8.29
C ASN A 127 12.19 -28.24 7.30
N PRO A 128 12.19 -27.02 6.72
CA PRO A 128 13.26 -26.60 5.83
C PRO A 128 14.60 -26.69 6.54
N THR A 129 15.57 -27.35 5.90
CA THR A 129 16.95 -27.38 6.40
C THR A 129 17.54 -25.97 6.35
N PRO A 130 18.51 -25.62 7.20
CA PRO A 130 19.18 -24.31 7.15
C PRO A 130 19.66 -23.95 5.73
N PHE A 131 20.21 -24.93 5.00
CA PHE A 131 20.60 -24.77 3.60
C PHE A 131 19.44 -24.38 2.67
N MET A 132 18.27 -25.01 2.81
CA MET A 132 17.09 -24.67 1.99
C MET A 132 16.57 -23.28 2.31
N SER A 133 16.63 -22.86 3.58
CA SER A 133 16.27 -21.50 3.98
C SER A 133 17.21 -20.46 3.37
N GLU A 134 18.53 -20.64 3.50
CA GLU A 134 19.54 -19.75 2.89
C GLU A 134 19.39 -19.67 1.37
N LEU A 135 19.14 -20.81 0.72
CA LEU A 135 18.94 -20.84 -0.72
C LEU A 135 17.65 -20.14 -1.14
N PHE A 136 16.56 -20.29 -0.37
CA PHE A 136 15.31 -19.57 -0.63
C PHE A 136 15.47 -18.06 -0.43
N GLU A 137 16.16 -17.63 0.63
CA GLU A 137 16.50 -16.21 0.86
C GLU A 137 17.30 -15.63 -0.31
N LEU A 138 18.27 -16.38 -0.84
CA LEU A 138 19.01 -15.99 -2.04
C LEU A 138 18.10 -15.86 -3.28
N MET A 139 17.18 -16.80 -3.48
CA MET A 139 16.22 -16.74 -4.60
C MET A 139 15.27 -15.55 -4.45
N MET A 140 14.80 -15.25 -3.24
CA MET A 140 13.98 -14.08 -2.94
C MET A 140 14.75 -12.78 -3.22
N ASN A 141 15.98 -12.65 -2.71
CA ASN A 141 16.80 -11.44 -2.87
C ASN A 141 17.12 -11.13 -4.35
N THR A 142 17.24 -12.16 -5.18
CA THR A 142 17.48 -11.95 -6.62
C THR A 142 16.20 -11.78 -7.44
N THR A 143 15.02 -11.88 -6.84
CA THR A 143 13.73 -11.82 -7.54
C THR A 143 13.29 -10.38 -7.78
N SER A 144 13.21 -10.04 -9.07
CA SER A 144 12.77 -8.76 -9.59
C SER A 144 11.86 -9.02 -10.77
N PHE A 145 10.72 -8.35 -10.82
CA PHE A 145 9.73 -8.48 -11.89
C PHE A 145 8.84 -7.24 -11.92
N LYS A 146 8.14 -7.04 -13.04
CA LYS A 146 7.13 -5.99 -13.20
C LYS A 146 5.79 -6.48 -12.66
N GLY A 147 5.34 -5.88 -11.57
CA GLY A 147 4.09 -6.20 -10.89
C GLY A 147 3.00 -5.18 -11.18
N VAL A 148 1.86 -5.31 -10.50
CA VAL A 148 0.78 -4.32 -10.60
C VAL A 148 1.02 -3.09 -9.72
N THR A 149 1.97 -3.16 -8.78
CA THR A 149 2.36 -2.05 -7.88
C THR A 149 3.70 -1.41 -8.23
N VAL A 150 4.55 -2.11 -8.99
CA VAL A 150 5.95 -1.71 -9.29
C VAL A 150 6.31 -1.91 -10.75
N GLN A 151 7.05 -0.95 -11.32
CA GLN A 151 7.46 -0.92 -12.74
C GLN A 151 8.86 -1.49 -12.96
#